data_AF-A0A951WYG4-F1
#
_entry.id   AF-A0A951WYG4-F1
#
_cell.length_a   1.000
_cell.length_b   1.000
_cell.length_c   1.000
_cell.angle_alpha   90.00
_cell.angle_beta   90.00
_cell.angle_gamma   90.00
#
_symmetry.space_group_name_H-M   'P 1'
#
loop_
_entity.id
_entity.type
_entity.pdbx_description
1 polymer ?
#
loop_
_entity_poly.entity_id
_entity_poly.type
_entity_poly.pdbx_seq_one_letter_code
_entity_poly.pdbx_strand_id
1 'polypeptide(L)'
;MTAELTVELTEQGYLHVPASTAERYFPQDLFVPLWRPPELWLVPVYGAGGGGLLLKRRNLQGDRSALIWEALPPEVRPGKYPALWSAEQGMLRVLLPNLAEEGRSEQASI
;
A
#
# COMPACT_ATOMS: atom_id res chain seq x y z
N MET A 1 -9.48 15.72 11.82
CA MET A 1 -9.06 15.77 10.40
C MET A 1 -8.02 14.68 10.20
N THR A 2 -8.39 13.59 9.56
CA THR A 2 -7.47 12.51 9.16
C THR A 2 -6.65 13.04 7.98
N ALA A 3 -5.33 13.11 8.13
CA ALA A 3 -4.46 13.51 7.03
C ALA A 3 -4.60 12.50 5.88
N GLU A 4 -4.81 13.00 4.66
CA GLU A 4 -4.76 12.16 3.47
C GLU A 4 -3.31 11.67 3.27
N LEU A 5 -3.09 10.38 3.47
CA LEU A 5 -1.80 9.75 3.20
C LEU A 5 -1.81 9.26 1.76
N THR A 6 -0.64 9.12 1.15
CA THR A 6 -0.51 8.55 -0.19
C THR A 6 0.65 7.58 -0.20
N VAL A 7 0.47 6.46 -0.88
CA VAL A 7 1.51 5.49 -1.19
C VAL A 7 1.57 5.30 -2.71
N GLU A 8 2.66 4.73 -3.20
CA GLU A 8 2.81 4.41 -4.62
C GLU A 8 3.06 2.91 -4.79
N LEU A 9 2.37 2.29 -5.74
CA LEU A 9 2.73 0.98 -6.28
C LEU A 9 3.46 1.21 -7.60
N THR A 10 4.68 0.71 -7.73
CA THR A 10 5.50 0.89 -8.94
C THR A 10 5.22 -0.19 -9.98
N GLU A 11 5.59 0.08 -11.24
CA GLU A 11 5.56 -0.91 -12.32
C GLU A 11 6.40 -2.16 -12.03
N GLN A 12 7.44 -2.03 -11.21
CA GLN A 12 8.31 -3.13 -10.80
C GLN A 12 7.78 -3.89 -9.58
N GLY A 13 6.55 -3.60 -9.13
CA GLY A 13 5.89 -4.33 -8.05
C GLY A 13 6.31 -3.90 -6.63
N TYR A 14 6.89 -2.71 -6.48
CA TYR A 14 7.28 -2.16 -5.18
C TYR A 14 6.18 -1.26 -4.61
N LEU A 15 6.01 -1.32 -3.30
CA LEU A 15 5.32 -0.32 -2.52
C LEU A 15 6.32 0.75 -2.07
N HIS A 16 6.04 2.02 -2.36
CA HIS A 16 6.71 3.16 -1.76
C HIS A 16 5.85 3.83 -0.70
N VAL A 17 6.45 4.06 0.47
CA VAL A 17 5.82 4.73 1.61
C VAL A 17 6.62 5.98 1.95
N PRO A 18 5.98 7.17 2.03
CA PRO A 18 6.66 8.39 2.45
C PRO A 18 7.30 8.27 3.83
N ALA A 19 8.44 8.92 4.03
CA ALA A 19 9.19 8.89 5.29
C ALA A 19 8.30 9.17 6.52
N SER A 20 7.48 10.23 6.47
CA SER A 20 6.60 10.63 7.57
C SER A 20 5.53 9.58 7.92
N THR A 21 5.03 8.84 6.92
CA THR A 21 4.08 7.74 7.12
C THR A 21 4.78 6.53 7.73
N ALA A 22 5.96 6.19 7.21
CA ALA A 22 6.75 5.06 7.68
C ALA A 22 7.18 5.24 9.15
N GLU A 23 7.78 6.37 9.48
CA GLU A 23 8.26 6.68 10.83
C GLU A 23 7.13 6.71 11.86
N ARG A 24 5.93 7.17 11.45
CA ARG A 24 4.79 7.30 12.36
C ARG A 24 4.08 5.97 12.63
N TYR A 25 3.94 5.11 11.62
CA TYR A 25 3.06 3.95 11.70
C TYR A 25 3.78 2.59 11.63
N PHE A 26 5.02 2.57 11.15
CA PHE A 26 5.83 1.36 10.96
C PHE A 26 7.18 1.49 11.69
N PRO A 27 7.20 1.63 13.03
CA PRO A 27 8.42 1.94 13.78
C PRO A 27 9.51 0.84 13.71
N GLN A 28 9.14 -0.39 13.33
CA GLN A 28 10.09 -1.49 13.11
C GLN A 28 10.38 -1.74 11.63
N ASP A 29 9.89 -0.88 10.72
CA ASP A 29 9.98 -1.04 9.28
C ASP A 29 9.48 -2.43 8.79
N LEU A 30 8.60 -3.10 9.55
CA LEU A 30 8.04 -4.41 9.22
C LEU A 30 6.53 -4.34 9.11
N PHE A 31 5.97 -5.03 8.11
CA PHE A 31 4.53 -5.12 7.93
C PHE A 31 4.10 -6.43 7.25
N VAL A 32 2.82 -6.76 7.38
CA VAL A 32 2.15 -7.81 6.60
C VAL A 32 1.15 -7.15 5.65
N PRO A 33 1.24 -7.39 4.33
CA PRO A 33 0.20 -6.99 3.39
C PRO A 33 -0.98 -7.96 3.44
N LEU A 34 -2.20 -7.44 3.53
CA LEU A 34 -3.42 -8.22 3.46
C LEU A 34 -4.34 -7.63 2.39
N TRP A 35 -4.62 -8.40 1.35
CA TRP A 35 -5.62 -8.03 0.36
C TRP A 35 -7.04 -8.21 0.91
N ARG A 36 -7.81 -7.12 0.90
CA ARG A 36 -9.20 -7.02 1.38
C ARG A 36 -9.97 -6.11 0.40
N PRO A 37 -10.41 -6.63 -0.76
CA PRO A 37 -10.99 -5.81 -1.82
C PRO A 37 -12.05 -4.81 -1.29
N PRO A 38 -12.02 -3.55 -1.73
CA PRO A 38 -11.10 -2.94 -2.72
C PRO A 38 -9.81 -2.36 -2.10
N GLU A 39 -9.40 -2.85 -0.94
CA GLU A 39 -8.31 -2.28 -0.15
C GLU A 39 -7.14 -3.24 0.04
N LEU A 40 -5.95 -2.66 0.10
CA LEU A 40 -4.77 -3.31 0.62
C LEU A 40 -4.52 -2.81 2.04
N TRP A 41 -4.52 -3.71 3.01
CA TRP A 41 -4.21 -3.38 4.39
C TRP A 41 -2.73 -3.66 4.65
N LEU A 42 -2.01 -2.67 5.17
CA LEU A 42 -0.63 -2.82 5.61
C LEU A 42 -0.64 -2.83 7.14
N VAL A 43 -0.44 -4.02 7.71
CA VAL A 43 -0.48 -4.24 9.15
C VAL A 43 0.95 -4.16 9.70
N PRO A 44 1.31 -3.15 10.51
CA PRO A 44 2.62 -3.09 11.14
C PRO A 44 2.83 -4.30 12.04
N VAL A 45 4.05 -4.83 12.03
CA VAL A 45 4.44 -5.94 12.90
C VAL A 45 5.14 -5.37 14.13
N TYR A 46 4.73 -5.85 15.31
CA TYR A 46 5.34 -5.49 16.59
C TYR A 46 5.97 -6.70 17.26
N GLY A 47 7.24 -6.57 17.67
CA GLY A 47 7.94 -7.54 18.50
C GLY A 47 8.85 -8.51 17.75
N ALA A 48 9.82 -9.06 18.46
CA ALA A 48 10.80 -9.99 17.90
C ALA A 48 10.13 -11.35 17.64
N GLY A 49 9.78 -11.63 16.38
CA GLY A 49 9.21 -12.93 15.97
C GLY A 49 8.05 -12.86 14.99
N GLY A 50 7.47 -11.67 14.76
CA GLY A 50 6.49 -11.50 13.69
C GLY A 50 7.17 -11.57 12.31
N GLY A 51 6.71 -12.47 11.45
CA GLY A 51 7.10 -12.47 10.03
C GLY A 51 6.53 -11.27 9.28
N GLY A 52 7.03 -11.00 8.07
CA GLY A 52 6.51 -9.91 7.24
C GLY A 52 7.52 -9.43 6.20
N LEU A 53 7.14 -8.37 5.51
CA LEU A 53 7.97 -7.66 4.55
C LEU A 53 8.69 -6.51 5.24
N LEU A 54 9.96 -6.31 4.86
CA LEU A 54 10.80 -5.22 5.35
C LEU A 54 10.68 -3.98 4.44
N LEU A 55 10.28 -2.87 5.03
CA LEU A 55 10.30 -1.51 4.47
C LEU A 55 11.73 -0.96 4.51
N LYS A 56 12.51 -1.18 3.45
CA LYS A 56 13.88 -0.68 3.35
C LYS A 56 13.89 0.81 3.03
N ARG A 57 14.78 1.57 3.69
CA ARG A 57 15.03 2.97 3.31
C ARG A 57 15.55 3.03 1.88
N ARG A 58 14.89 3.83 1.02
CA ARG A 58 15.23 3.94 -0.41
C ARG A 58 15.98 5.22 -0.78
N ASN A 59 15.91 6.26 0.05
CA ASN A 59 16.55 7.56 -0.23
C ASN A 59 16.96 8.31 1.04
N LEU A 60 17.68 9.42 0.86
CA LEU A 60 18.12 10.29 1.96
C LEU A 60 16.95 10.98 2.69
N GLN A 61 15.81 11.20 2.02
CA GLN A 61 14.62 11.77 2.64
C GLN A 61 13.98 10.82 3.67
N GLY A 62 14.26 9.51 3.59
CA GLY A 62 13.76 8.52 4.53
C GLY A 62 12.60 7.69 4.01
N ASP A 63 12.19 7.85 2.76
CA ASP A 63 11.13 7.03 2.18
C ASP A 63 11.50 5.55 2.25
N ARG A 64 10.46 4.71 2.32
CA ARG A 64 10.61 3.27 2.40
C ARG A 64 10.12 2.58 1.14
N SER A 65 10.68 1.41 0.87
CA SER A 65 10.30 0.54 -0.24
C SER A 65 10.24 -0.93 0.20
N ALA A 66 9.24 -1.66 -0.28
CA ALA A 66 9.14 -3.11 -0.13
C ALA A 66 8.57 -3.73 -1.42
N LEU A 67 9.14 -4.86 -1.84
CA LEU A 67 8.57 -5.66 -2.93
C LEU A 67 7.27 -6.31 -2.42
N ILE A 68 6.14 -6.02 -3.06
CA ILE A 68 4.80 -6.40 -2.55
C ILE A 68 3.95 -7.18 -3.57
N TRP A 69 4.38 -7.28 -4.83
CA TRP A 69 3.57 -7.79 -5.94
C TRP A 69 2.93 -9.17 -5.69
N GLU A 70 3.60 -10.09 -4.99
CA GLU A 70 3.03 -11.42 -4.66
C GLU A 70 1.83 -11.36 -3.72
N ALA A 71 1.64 -10.26 -3.00
CA ALA A 71 0.51 -10.02 -2.11
C ALA A 71 -0.66 -9.29 -2.78
N LEU A 72 -0.51 -8.91 -4.06
CA LEU A 72 -1.51 -8.16 -4.82
C LEU A 72 -2.15 -9.05 -5.89
N PRO A 73 -3.45 -8.88 -6.17
CA PRO A 73 -4.06 -9.50 -7.33
C PRO A 73 -3.46 -8.93 -8.64
N PRO A 74 -3.37 -9.74 -9.72
CA PRO A 74 -2.77 -9.33 -11.00
C PRO A 74 -3.41 -8.10 -11.65
N GLU A 75 -4.66 -7.79 -11.30
CA GLU A 75 -5.44 -6.68 -11.84
C GLU A 75 -5.03 -5.32 -11.24
N VAL A 76 -4.33 -5.31 -10.10
CA VAL A 76 -3.85 -4.06 -9.48
C VAL A 76 -2.83 -3.40 -10.40
N ARG A 77 -3.12 -2.17 -10.79
CA ARG A 77 -2.22 -1.37 -11.62
C ARG A 77 -1.21 -0.60 -10.75
N PRO A 78 -0.04 -0.26 -11.31
CA PRO A 78 0.85 0.74 -10.71
C PRO A 78 0.17 2.10 -10.60
N GLY A 79 0.55 2.90 -9.60
CA GLY A 79 0.01 4.23 -9.41
C GLY A 79 0.13 4.75 -7.98
N LYS A 80 -0.27 6.00 -7.78
CA LYS A 80 -0.40 6.60 -6.45
C LYS A 80 -1.81 6.36 -5.92
N TYR A 81 -1.89 5.88 -4.68
CA TYR A 81 -3.13 5.50 -4.05
C TYR A 81 -3.32 6.23 -2.72
N PRO A 82 -4.54 6.73 -2.45
CA PRO A 82 -4.83 7.32 -1.16
C PRO A 82 -4.81 6.23 -0.09
N ALA A 83 -4.35 6.62 1.09
CA ALA A 83 -4.25 5.76 2.25
C ALA A 83 -4.79 6.45 3.49
N LEU A 84 -5.36 5.64 4.39
CA LEU A 84 -5.92 6.08 5.65
C LEU A 84 -5.39 5.21 6.78
N TRP A 85 -4.88 5.82 7.83
CA TRP A 85 -4.58 5.09 9.06
C TRP A 85 -5.89 4.76 9.80
N SER A 86 -6.14 3.47 10.01
CA SER A 86 -7.23 2.98 10.85
C SER A 86 -6.71 2.83 12.28
N ALA A 87 -7.02 3.79 13.16
CA ALA A 87 -6.57 3.73 14.55
C ALA A 87 -7.21 2.57 15.32
N GLU A 88 -8.47 2.25 15.01
CA GLU A 88 -9.20 1.13 15.61
C GLU A 88 -8.54 -0.21 15.30
N GLN A 89 -8.07 -0.38 14.07
CA GLN A 89 -7.51 -1.66 13.60
C GLN A 89 -5.98 -1.69 13.63
N GLY A 90 -5.32 -0.55 13.86
CA GLY A 90 -3.85 -0.45 13.91
C GLY A 90 -3.17 -0.73 12.57
N MET A 91 -3.73 -0.25 11.46
CA MET A 91 -3.22 -0.55 10.11
C MET A 91 -3.39 0.61 9.13
N LEU A 92 -2.55 0.64 8.10
CA LEU A 92 -2.72 1.56 6.98
C LEU A 92 -3.57 0.89 5.89
N ARG A 93 -4.75 1.47 5.61
CA ARG A 93 -5.66 1.01 4.55
C ARG A 93 -5.38 1.81 3.29
N VAL A 94 -4.91 1.13 2.24
CA VAL A 94 -4.67 1.71 0.92
C VAL A 94 -5.87 1.38 0.05
N LEU A 95 -6.56 2.41 -0.46
CA LEU A 95 -7.69 2.19 -1.34
C LEU A 95 -7.19 1.93 -2.76
N LEU A 96 -7.53 0.78 -3.33
CA LEU A 96 -7.18 0.35 -4.68
C LEU A 96 -8.45 0.26 -5.54
N PRO A 97 -9.08 1.40 -5.89
CA PRO A 97 -10.37 1.40 -6.60
C PRO A 97 -10.20 0.97 -8.07
N ASN A 98 -8.97 0.98 -8.58
CA ASN A 98 -8.65 0.66 -9.97
C ASN A 98 -8.31 -0.83 -10.15
N LEU A 99 -9.16 -1.70 -9.65
CA LEU A 99 -9.23 -3.10 -10.09
C LEU A 99 -9.92 -3.08 -11.46
N ALA A 100 -9.14 -2.81 -12.51
CA ALA A 100 -9.54 -2.74 -13.92
C ALA A 100 -11.04 -2.47 -14.17
N GLU A 101 -11.40 -1.21 -14.48
CA GLU A 101 -12.59 -0.97 -15.31
C GLU A 101 -12.31 -1.51 -16.72
N GLU A 102 -12.49 -2.82 -16.93
CA GLU A 102 -12.63 -3.40 -18.26
C GLU A 102 -14.14 -3.56 -18.54
N GLY A 103 -14.67 -2.73 -19.44
CA GLY A 103 -16.01 -2.96 -20.02
C GLY A 103 -16.91 -1.75 -20.29
N ARG A 104 -16.39 -0.51 -20.42
CA ARG A 104 -17.25 0.62 -20.85
C ARG A 104 -16.64 1.50 -21.93
N SER A 105 -16.00 0.87 -22.93
CA SER A 105 -15.57 1.54 -24.17
C SER A 105 -15.80 0.66 -25.41
N GLU A 106 -16.90 -0.09 -25.46
CA GLU A 106 -17.36 -0.73 -26.69
C GLU A 106 -18.89 -0.87 -26.66
N GLN A 107 -19.58 0.26 -26.45
CA GLN A 107 -21.03 0.37 -26.64
C GLN A 107 -21.46 1.86 -26.62
N ALA A 108 -21.01 2.58 -27.64
CA ALA A 108 -21.74 3.70 -28.22
C ALA A 108 -21.62 3.49 -29.74
N SER A 109 -22.39 2.51 -30.25
CA SER A 109 -23.62 2.75 -31.01
C SER A 109 -23.39 3.63 -32.24
N ILE A 110 -23.38 2.99 -33.41
CA ILE A 110 -24.45 2.98 -34.43
C ILE A 110 -24.17 4.07 -35.48
#